data_AF-A0A402ANH8-F1
#
_entry.id   AF-A0A402ANH8-F1
#
_cell.length_a   1.000
_cell.length_b   1.000
_cell.length_c   1.000
_cell.angle_alpha   90.00
_cell.angle_beta   90.00
_cell.angle_gamma   90.00
#
_symmetry.space_group_name_H-M   'P 1'
#
loop_
_entity.id
_entity.type
_entity.pdbx_description
1 polymer ?
#
loop_
_entity_poly.entity_id
_entity_poly.type
_entity_poly.pdbx_seq_one_letter_code
_entity_poly.pdbx_strand_id
1 'polypeptide(L)'
;MFFSPHSHSPKLEGPEVRSYLPIPTVYDRPPVKQTQWEYHTLTINTKEDALADAEQLNKLGKDGWIMVSVLDERASGSGSRVHYYFVRQNIEA
;
A
#
# COMPACT_ATOMS: atom_id res chain seq x y z
N MET A 1 -4.17 30.63 52.60
CA MET A 1 -5.41 31.36 52.26
C MET A 1 -5.85 30.88 50.90
N PHE A 2 -7.09 30.40 50.82
CA PHE A 2 -7.67 29.75 49.64
C PHE A 2 -8.22 30.81 48.68
N PHE A 3 -7.97 30.63 47.39
CA PHE A 3 -8.71 31.31 46.32
C PHE A 3 -9.28 30.24 45.39
N SER A 4 -10.61 30.10 45.41
CA SER A 4 -11.37 29.32 44.44
C SER A 4 -11.76 30.22 43.25
N PRO A 5 -11.54 29.80 42.01
CA PRO A 5 -12.28 30.30 40.88
C PRO A 5 -13.34 29.28 40.46
N HIS A 6 -14.59 29.69 40.68
CA HIS A 6 -15.84 29.28 40.06
C HIS A 6 -15.73 28.35 38.83
N SER A 7 -16.26 27.13 38.94
CA SER A 7 -16.63 26.30 37.81
C SER A 7 -17.77 26.98 37.03
N HIS A 8 -17.44 27.69 35.96
CA HIS A 8 -18.36 27.82 34.84
C HIS A 8 -18.07 26.68 33.87
N SER A 9 -18.78 25.57 34.06
CA SER A 9 -18.89 24.54 33.05
C SER A 9 -19.89 25.05 31.98
N PRO A 10 -19.47 25.31 30.72
CA PRO A 10 -20.46 25.41 29.66
C PRO A 10 -21.03 24.00 29.45
N LYS A 11 -22.28 23.82 29.86
CA LYS A 11 -23.07 22.61 29.56
C LYS A 11 -23.32 22.59 28.05
N LEU A 12 -22.42 21.97 27.29
CA LEU A 12 -22.65 21.67 25.88
C LEU A 12 -23.47 20.37 25.80
N GLU A 13 -24.77 20.48 26.07
CA GLU A 13 -25.76 19.47 25.66
C GLU A 13 -26.04 19.67 24.16
N GLY A 14 -25.23 19.02 23.35
CA GLY A 14 -25.51 18.73 21.95
C GLY A 14 -24.87 17.37 21.63
N PRO A 15 -25.37 16.60 20.66
CA PRO A 15 -24.65 15.41 20.23
C PRO A 15 -23.22 15.84 19.89
N GLU A 16 -22.23 15.29 20.60
CA GLU A 16 -20.82 15.50 20.32
C GLU A 16 -20.56 14.88 18.93
N VAL A 17 -20.93 15.61 17.88
CA VAL A 17 -20.55 15.30 16.51
C VAL A 17 -19.07 15.57 16.49
N ARG A 18 -18.31 14.52 16.85
CA ARG A 18 -16.87 14.48 16.60
C ARG A 18 -16.74 14.59 15.10
N SER A 19 -16.54 15.81 14.63
CA SER A 19 -16.17 16.09 13.26
C SER A 19 -14.87 15.33 13.03
N TYR A 20 -14.95 14.17 12.38
CA TYR A 20 -13.80 13.38 11.93
C TYR A 20 -13.14 14.08 10.74
N LEU A 21 -12.74 15.34 10.93
CA LEU A 21 -11.90 16.00 9.96
C LEU A 21 -10.53 15.34 10.07
N PRO A 22 -10.05 14.65 9.02
CA PRO A 22 -8.71 14.08 9.04
C PRO A 22 -7.72 15.24 9.17
N ILE A 23 -7.01 15.31 10.29
CA ILE A 23 -5.95 16.30 10.50
C ILE A 23 -4.75 15.82 9.66
N PRO A 24 -4.31 16.55 8.63
CA PRO A 24 -3.15 16.15 7.85
C PRO A 24 -1.90 16.14 8.73
N THR A 25 -1.21 15.01 8.79
CA THR A 25 0.10 14.93 9.44
C THR A 25 1.15 15.60 8.54
N VAL A 26 1.72 16.72 8.99
CA VAL A 26 2.84 17.39 8.32
C VAL A 26 4.14 16.91 8.96
N TYR A 27 5.03 16.35 8.16
CA TYR A 27 6.37 15.96 8.60
C TYR A 27 7.33 17.13 8.41
N ASP A 28 7.99 17.57 9.48
CA ASP A 28 8.91 18.70 9.47
C ASP A 28 10.18 18.42 8.63
N ARG A 29 10.51 17.14 8.45
CA ARG A 29 11.60 16.68 7.57
C ARG A 29 11.19 15.42 6.82
N PRO A 30 11.23 15.41 5.48
CA PRO A 30 11.07 14.17 4.74
C PRO A 30 12.24 13.22 5.08
N PRO A 31 12.07 11.89 4.94
CA PRO A 31 13.17 10.96 5.07
C PRO A 31 14.34 11.38 4.15
N VAL A 32 15.54 11.41 4.71
CA VAL A 32 16.76 11.90 4.02
C VAL A 32 17.07 11.11 2.74
N LYS A 33 16.61 9.86 2.66
CA LYS A 33 16.57 9.06 1.44
C LYS A 33 15.15 8.60 1.17
N GLN A 34 14.63 8.91 -0.01
CA GLN A 34 13.38 8.33 -0.50
C GLN A 34 13.63 6.87 -0.87
N THR A 35 12.76 5.98 -0.42
CA THR A 35 12.82 4.57 -0.82
C THR A 35 12.58 4.47 -2.31
N GLN A 36 13.59 4.04 -3.07
CA GLN A 36 13.46 3.83 -4.50
C GLN A 36 12.92 2.42 -4.74
N TRP A 37 11.71 2.36 -5.28
CA TRP A 37 11.04 1.11 -5.62
C TRP A 37 11.20 0.83 -7.10
N GLU A 38 11.60 -0.39 -7.42
CA GLU A 38 11.62 -0.94 -8.76
C GLU A 38 10.41 -1.86 -8.94
N TYR A 39 9.84 -1.86 -10.15
CA TYR A 39 8.66 -2.63 -10.49
C TYR A 39 8.97 -3.56 -11.66
N HIS A 40 8.54 -4.81 -11.55
CA HIS A 40 8.65 -5.79 -12.60
C HIS A 40 7.30 -6.48 -12.82
N THR A 41 6.91 -6.67 -14.08
CA THR A 41 5.65 -7.31 -14.44
C THR A 41 5.92 -8.44 -15.43
N LEU A 42 5.51 -9.65 -15.05
CA LEU A 42 5.49 -10.80 -15.96
C LEU A 42 4.07 -10.96 -16.49
N THR A 43 3.90 -10.89 -17.80
CA THR A 43 2.61 -11.08 -18.47
C THR A 43 2.65 -12.34 -19.30
N ILE A 44 1.69 -13.23 -19.09
CA ILE A 44 1.56 -14.49 -19.83
C ILE A 44 0.25 -14.50 -20.58
N ASN A 45 0.28 -14.83 -21.86
CA ASN A 45 -0.91 -15.06 -22.66
C ASN A 45 -1.26 -16.54 -22.63
N THR A 46 -2.32 -16.91 -21.92
CA THR A 46 -2.67 -18.30 -21.68
C THR A 46 -3.32 -18.99 -22.89
N LYS A 47 -3.49 -18.27 -24.00
CA LYS A 47 -3.87 -18.85 -25.29
C LYS A 47 -2.67 -19.46 -26.02
N GLU A 48 -1.48 -18.91 -25.77
CA GLU A 48 -0.25 -19.26 -26.47
C GLU A 48 0.69 -20.05 -25.55
N ASP A 49 0.74 -19.66 -24.27
CA ASP A 49 1.68 -20.17 -23.29
C ASP A 49 0.97 -20.83 -22.09
N ALA A 50 1.69 -21.75 -21.44
CA ALA A 50 1.29 -22.26 -20.13
C ALA A 50 1.48 -21.17 -19.04
N LEU A 51 0.81 -21.35 -17.89
CA LEU A 51 1.01 -20.47 -16.74
C LEU A 51 2.47 -20.50 -16.26
N ALA A 52 2.89 -19.43 -15.58
CA ALA A 52 4.22 -19.35 -15.01
C ALA A 52 4.41 -20.50 -14.03
N ASP A 53 5.45 -21.30 -14.25
CA ASP A 53 5.81 -22.34 -13.29
C ASP A 53 6.45 -21.71 -12.04
N ALA A 54 6.35 -22.44 -10.93
CA ALA A 54 6.94 -22.04 -9.66
C ALA A 54 8.44 -21.80 -9.80
N GLU A 55 9.17 -22.56 -10.63
CA GLU A 55 10.59 -22.33 -10.87
C GLU A 55 10.89 -20.96 -11.47
N GLN A 56 10.07 -20.52 -12.43
CA GLN A 56 10.24 -19.22 -13.11
C GLN A 56 9.95 -18.06 -12.15
N LEU A 57 8.91 -18.17 -11.32
CA LEU A 57 8.58 -17.17 -10.30
C LEU A 57 9.66 -17.13 -9.19
N ASN A 58 10.16 -18.30 -8.78
CA ASN A 58 11.21 -18.41 -7.78
C ASN A 58 12.55 -17.84 -8.25
N LYS A 59 12.83 -17.86 -9.56
CA LYS A 59 14.02 -17.21 -10.12
C LYS A 59 14.00 -15.71 -9.85
N LEU A 60 12.86 -15.05 -10.09
CA LEU A 60 12.67 -13.63 -9.75
C LEU A 60 12.83 -13.40 -8.24
N GLY A 61 12.30 -14.31 -7.42
CA GLY A 61 12.51 -14.29 -5.96
C GLY A 61 14.00 -14.32 -5.57
N LYS A 62 14.81 -15.16 -6.21
CA LYS A 62 16.27 -15.23 -5.99
C LYS A 62 17.00 -13.95 -6.40
N ASP A 63 16.49 -13.24 -7.40
CA ASP A 63 17.02 -11.95 -7.88
C ASP A 63 16.57 -10.76 -6.99
N GLY A 64 15.87 -11.04 -5.88
CA GLY A 64 15.43 -10.06 -4.90
C GLY A 64 14.07 -9.42 -5.19
N TRP A 65 13.32 -9.97 -6.15
CA TRP A 65 11.97 -9.49 -6.45
C TRP A 65 10.94 -10.13 -5.51
N ILE A 66 10.06 -9.30 -4.96
CA ILE A 66 8.96 -9.72 -4.10
C ILE A 66 7.67 -9.69 -4.90
N MET A 67 7.00 -10.83 -5.05
CA MET A 67 5.69 -10.89 -5.71
C MET A 67 4.63 -10.31 -4.77
N VAL A 68 3.88 -9.30 -5.25
CA VAL A 68 2.89 -8.57 -4.44
C VAL A 68 1.46 -8.82 -4.88
N SER A 69 1.24 -9.18 -6.14
CA SER A 69 -0.10 -9.39 -6.67
C SER A 69 -0.07 -10.27 -7.92
N VAL A 70 -1.18 -10.98 -8.15
CA VAL A 70 -1.45 -11.71 -9.37
C VAL A 70 -2.83 -11.28 -9.87
N LEU A 71 -2.89 -10.83 -11.12
CA LEU A 71 -4.14 -10.51 -11.80
C LEU A 71 -4.39 -11.54 -12.89
N ASP A 72 -5.42 -12.35 -12.71
CA ASP A 72 -5.89 -13.29 -13.73
C ASP A 72 -7.11 -12.70 -14.44
N GLU A 73 -6.94 -12.23 -15.68
CA GLU A 73 -8.04 -11.66 -16.47
C GLU A 73 -9.08 -12.70 -16.86
N ARG A 74 -8.74 -14.00 -16.83
CA ARG A 74 -9.67 -15.09 -17.15
C ARG A 74 -10.71 -15.24 -16.05
N ALA A 75 -10.35 -14.95 -14.80
CA ALA A 75 -11.28 -14.95 -13.69
C ALA A 75 -12.38 -13.90 -13.85
N SER A 76 -12.11 -12.81 -14.59
CA SER A 76 -13.09 -11.78 -14.93
C SER A 76 -13.89 -12.09 -16.21
N GLY A 77 -13.58 -13.18 -16.92
CA GLY A 77 -14.30 -13.61 -18.13
C GLY A 77 -14.00 -12.82 -19.41
N SER A 78 -13.17 -11.77 -19.35
CA SER A 78 -12.92 -10.85 -20.47
C SER A 78 -11.52 -10.89 -21.06
N GLY A 79 -10.58 -11.64 -20.46
CA GLY A 79 -9.19 -11.69 -20.93
C GLY A 79 -8.58 -13.09 -20.93
N SER A 80 -7.39 -13.19 -21.52
CA SER A 80 -6.59 -14.41 -21.58
C SER A 80 -5.19 -14.22 -21.02
N ARG A 81 -4.98 -13.18 -20.22
CA ARG A 81 -3.69 -12.87 -19.65
C ARG A 81 -3.67 -13.09 -18.17
N VAL A 82 -2.51 -13.48 -17.69
CA VAL A 82 -2.18 -13.46 -16.27
C VAL A 82 -0.99 -12.53 -16.08
N HIS A 83 -1.12 -11.60 -15.14
CA HIS A 83 -0.09 -10.65 -14.78
C HIS A 83 0.41 -10.96 -13.37
N TYR A 84 1.72 -11.13 -13.24
CA TYR A 84 2.39 -11.27 -11.96
C TYR A 84 3.17 -9.98 -11.69
N TYR A 85 2.84 -9.32 -10.60
CA TYR A 85 3.45 -8.05 -10.21
C TYR A 85 4.48 -8.27 -9.12
N PHE A 86 5.65 -7.69 -9.34
CA PHE A 86 6.78 -7.77 -8.43
C PHE A 86 7.31 -6.39 -8.10
N VAL A 87 7.82 -6.24 -6.89
CA VAL A 87 8.50 -5.04 -6.42
C VAL A 87 9.85 -5.40 -5.81
N ARG A 88 10.79 -4.47 -5.88
CA ARG A 88 12.07 -4.56 -5.18
C ARG A 88 12.45 -3.20 -4.63
N GLN A 89 12.98 -3.16 -3.42
CA GLN A 89 13.55 -1.94 -2.87
C GLN A 89 15.00 -1.82 -3.34
N ASN A 90 15.35 -0.71 -3.99
CA ASN A 90 16.72 -0.36 -4.27
C ASN A 90 17.30 0.37 -3.05
N ILE A 91 18.11 -0.35 -2.27
CA ILE A 91 18.70 0.13 -1.01
C ILE A 91 19.97 0.98 -1.27
N GLU A 92 20.57 0.84 -2.45
CA GLU A 92 21.83 1.49 -2.82
C GLU A 92 21.66 2.87 -3.47
N ALA A 93 20.42 3.25 -3.80
CA ALA A 93 20.13 4.47 -4.53
C ALA A 93 20.01 5.74 -3.67
#